data_AF-A0A1Q7I641-F1
#
_entry.id   AF-A0A1Q7I641-F1
#
_cell.length_a   1.000
_cell.length_b   1.000
_cell.length_c   1.000
_cell.angle_alpha   90.00
_cell.angle_beta   90.00
_cell.angle_gamma   90.00
#
_symmetry.space_group_name_H-M   'P 1'
#
loop_
_entity.id
_entity.type
_entity.pdbx_description
1 polymer ?
#
loop_
_entity_poly.entity_id
_entity_poly.type
_entity_poly.pdbx_seq_one_letter_code
_entity_poly.pdbx_strand_id
1 'polypeptide(L)'
;MARRWAGFGLAVVVVALALTALPALAQEAAKEPTYRSFPLIGSRLAVWAVAQLHLNFAAFILGCPIFAVIIEIIGWRTRDEKYDWLAHEFVKLTFAAFSTTALLGAFLLFLFVGYYPKFWTYMTSIFFPTYWVYALLFFVETFIVYLWYYGWDWLSGPRKWIHVTLGVLSNLAGTAILVVANSWVTFMMSPAGVDESGALKGGVWAAINNFTWMPINIHRLIANIVFGGTIAAAYAAFRFLSATTDEERARYDWMGYIGNFVALSAFIVLPFAGYYLGREIYAFNQTMGITMMGGFMSWLWIIQAILIGILFLGSNYYLWLGMERIPGSERYRKFVPPMLLILTIGFMVWATPRSMVITLDEARAMGGTHHPFLGFFGVMSAKNTVVNLMILTTFLSFVLYRRANRVSVKSWVGTGMAVQWAAFFVAAAVVVFYGVYGYFVESIVRIGFSVYQVMAVLGCIVLVMALDIPMFKGARSTGTIRWGTIAPRSQYVLILLAVTFTWLMGLMGFARSGIRQHWHVYGVLRDTSPEALTPALGYAANMITIVTIVFFALVSFIFWLGGLSERGKAQAHGHAAPVIAGGSHGED
;
A
#
# COMPACT_ATOMS: atom_id res chain seq x y z
N MET A 1 -22.52 45.65 6.59
CA MET A 1 -23.21 45.15 5.37
C MET A 1 -22.36 45.30 4.09
N ALA A 2 -21.73 46.45 3.82
CA ALA A 2 -20.98 46.71 2.57
C ALA A 2 -19.90 45.66 2.19
N ARG A 3 -19.16 45.10 3.17
CA ARG A 3 -18.14 44.04 2.94
C ARG A 3 -18.72 42.72 2.40
N ARG A 4 -19.96 42.37 2.77
CA ARG A 4 -20.65 41.17 2.29
C ARG A 4 -21.15 41.34 0.85
N TRP A 5 -21.62 42.55 0.51
CA TRP A 5 -22.05 42.89 -0.86
C TRP A 5 -20.88 43.02 -1.83
N ALA A 6 -19.71 43.51 -1.37
CA ALA A 6 -18.50 43.55 -2.18
C ALA A 6 -17.98 42.14 -2.55
N GLY A 7 -18.01 41.19 -1.60
CA GLY A 7 -17.65 39.80 -1.86
C GLY A 7 -18.63 39.09 -2.80
N PHE A 8 -19.92 39.38 -2.67
CA PHE A 8 -20.96 38.87 -3.58
C PHE A 8 -20.84 39.47 -4.99
N GLY A 9 -20.61 40.78 -5.09
CA GLY A 9 -20.38 41.47 -6.36
C GLY A 9 -19.13 40.96 -7.09
N LEU A 10 -18.03 40.73 -6.38
CA LEU A 10 -16.83 40.12 -6.95
C LEU A 10 -17.10 38.69 -7.45
N ALA A 11 -17.84 37.88 -6.69
CA ALA A 11 -18.21 36.53 -7.11
C ALA A 11 -19.10 36.54 -8.36
N VAL A 12 -20.07 37.45 -8.44
CA VAL A 12 -20.94 37.61 -9.62
C VAL A 12 -20.13 38.07 -10.84
N VAL A 13 -19.19 39.00 -10.66
CA VAL A 13 -18.31 39.46 -11.75
C VAL A 13 -17.37 38.36 -12.22
N VAL A 14 -16.79 37.57 -11.32
CA VAL A 14 -15.93 36.43 -11.68
C VAL A 14 -16.74 35.35 -12.40
N VAL A 15 -17.96 35.06 -11.95
CA VAL A 15 -18.86 34.10 -12.63
C VAL A 15 -19.30 34.63 -13.99
N ALA A 16 -19.65 35.91 -14.10
CA ALA A 16 -20.04 36.53 -15.37
C ALA A 16 -18.87 36.55 -16.37
N LEU A 17 -17.66 36.93 -15.93
CA LEU A 17 -16.45 36.89 -16.75
C LEU A 17 -16.12 35.47 -17.20
N ALA A 18 -16.23 34.48 -16.31
CA ALA A 18 -16.07 33.08 -16.67
C ALA A 18 -17.11 32.66 -17.71
N LEU A 19 -18.40 32.98 -17.50
CA LEU A 19 -19.48 32.67 -18.44
C LEU A 19 -19.29 33.31 -19.83
N THR A 20 -18.71 34.50 -19.90
CA THR A 20 -18.40 35.18 -21.19
C THR A 20 -17.14 34.68 -21.87
N ALA A 21 -16.17 34.14 -21.12
CA ALA A 21 -14.94 33.57 -21.67
C ALA A 21 -15.12 32.11 -22.15
N LEU A 22 -16.08 31.37 -21.58
CA LEU A 22 -16.35 29.98 -21.91
C LEU A 22 -16.66 29.73 -23.41
N PRO A 23 -17.46 30.56 -24.13
CA PRO A 23 -17.71 30.37 -25.55
C PRO A 23 -16.43 30.45 -26.40
N ALA A 24 -15.55 31.41 -26.12
CA ALA A 24 -14.29 31.57 -26.84
C ALA A 24 -13.32 30.39 -26.57
N LEU A 25 -13.21 29.99 -25.30
CA LEU A 25 -12.42 28.82 -24.90
C LEU A 25 -12.96 27.52 -25.51
N ALA A 26 -14.29 27.38 -25.62
CA ALA A 26 -14.93 26.23 -26.27
C ALA A 26 -14.66 26.19 -27.78
N GLN A 27 -14.73 27.34 -28.46
CA GLN A 27 -14.42 27.46 -29.89
C GLN A 27 -12.97 27.10 -30.20
N GLU A 28 -12.04 27.46 -29.30
CA GLU A 28 -10.62 27.12 -29.42
C GLU A 28 -10.34 25.65 -29.08
N ALA A 29 -10.96 25.11 -28.02
CA ALA A 29 -10.87 23.70 -27.66
C ALA A 29 -11.46 22.74 -28.71
N ALA A 30 -12.33 23.24 -29.60
CA ALA A 30 -12.88 22.49 -30.73
C ALA A 30 -11.90 22.33 -31.91
N LYS A 31 -10.83 23.16 -31.98
CA LYS A 31 -9.88 23.16 -33.11
C LYS A 31 -8.81 22.07 -33.02
N GLU A 32 -8.53 21.54 -31.82
CA GLU A 32 -7.56 20.46 -31.62
C GLU A 32 -8.20 19.23 -30.96
N PRO A 33 -8.53 18.18 -31.73
CA PRO A 33 -9.27 17.03 -31.21
C PRO A 33 -8.39 15.93 -30.60
N THR A 34 -7.06 16.07 -30.64
CA THR A 34 -6.14 14.94 -30.33
C THR A 34 -5.68 14.92 -28.87
N TYR A 35 -5.12 16.04 -28.41
CA TYR A 35 -4.66 16.29 -27.04
C TYR A 35 -4.85 17.77 -26.74
N ARG A 36 -5.18 18.11 -25.50
CA ARG A 36 -5.25 19.52 -25.05
C ARG A 36 -4.25 19.73 -23.92
N SER A 37 -3.79 20.96 -23.70
CA SER A 37 -2.89 21.32 -22.60
C SER A 37 -3.68 21.85 -21.40
N PHE A 38 -3.39 21.30 -20.21
CA PHE A 38 -3.91 21.81 -18.96
C PHE A 38 -3.18 23.13 -18.61
N PRO A 39 -3.90 24.19 -18.18
CA PRO A 39 -3.28 25.48 -17.90
C PRO A 39 -2.10 25.38 -16.92
N LEU A 40 -1.01 26.10 -17.23
CA LEU A 40 0.19 26.31 -16.40
C LEU A 40 1.08 25.09 -16.13
N ILE A 41 0.50 23.93 -15.82
CA ILE A 41 1.24 22.74 -15.36
C ILE A 41 1.27 21.61 -16.40
N GLY A 42 0.48 21.69 -17.47
CA GLY A 42 0.42 20.63 -18.47
C GLY A 42 -0.45 19.43 -18.07
N SER A 43 -0.99 18.75 -19.07
CA SER A 43 -2.03 17.72 -18.92
C SER A 43 -1.51 16.46 -18.25
N ARG A 44 -0.27 16.07 -18.54
CA ARG A 44 0.35 14.87 -17.97
C ARG A 44 0.52 15.00 -16.48
N LEU A 45 0.91 16.17 -16.00
CA LEU A 45 1.12 16.43 -14.58
C LEU A 45 -0.19 16.58 -13.82
N ALA A 46 -1.18 17.25 -14.41
CA ALA A 46 -2.52 17.34 -13.85
C ALA A 46 -3.14 15.93 -13.69
N VAL A 47 -3.09 15.12 -14.75
CA VAL A 47 -3.58 13.73 -14.71
C VAL A 47 -2.79 12.90 -13.71
N TRP A 48 -1.45 13.01 -13.67
CA TRP A 48 -0.65 12.26 -12.71
C TRP A 48 -1.02 12.61 -11.27
N ALA A 49 -1.08 13.90 -10.91
CA ALA A 49 -1.40 14.33 -9.56
C ALA A 49 -2.78 13.81 -9.12
N VAL A 50 -3.81 13.99 -9.96
CA VAL A 50 -5.17 13.57 -9.65
C VAL A 50 -5.31 12.05 -9.63
N ALA A 51 -4.71 11.33 -10.59
CA ALA A 51 -4.73 9.87 -10.63
C ALA A 51 -4.04 9.26 -9.40
N GLN A 52 -2.91 9.84 -8.97
CA GLN A 52 -2.19 9.36 -7.79
C GLN A 52 -2.96 9.67 -6.50
N LEU A 53 -3.57 10.86 -6.37
CA LEU A 53 -4.44 11.17 -5.23
C LEU A 53 -5.66 10.23 -5.18
N HIS A 54 -6.34 10.04 -6.31
CA HIS A 54 -7.45 9.10 -6.41
C HIS A 54 -7.01 7.68 -6.03
N LEU A 55 -5.85 7.23 -6.52
CA LEU A 55 -5.32 5.90 -6.21
C LEU A 55 -4.99 5.72 -4.74
N ASN A 56 -4.41 6.73 -4.07
CA ASN A 56 -4.13 6.67 -2.63
C ASN A 56 -5.45 6.52 -1.84
N PHE A 57 -6.45 7.35 -2.13
CA PHE A 57 -7.75 7.23 -1.48
C PHE A 57 -8.47 5.91 -1.81
N ALA A 58 -8.46 5.47 -3.06
CA ALA A 58 -9.01 4.19 -3.50
C ALA A 58 -8.32 2.99 -2.81
N ALA A 59 -6.99 3.06 -2.64
CA ALA A 59 -6.24 2.03 -1.93
C ALA A 59 -6.62 1.97 -0.45
N PHE A 60 -6.84 3.13 0.17
CA PHE A 60 -7.30 3.22 1.56
C PHE A 60 -8.72 2.64 1.73
N ILE A 61 -9.68 3.06 0.89
CA ILE A 61 -11.06 2.57 1.00
C ILE A 61 -11.25 1.13 0.54
N LEU A 62 -10.30 0.54 -0.18
CA LEU A 62 -10.29 -0.90 -0.44
C LEU A 62 -9.59 -1.68 0.68
N GLY A 63 -8.46 -1.18 1.17
CA GLY A 63 -7.64 -1.89 2.16
C GLY A 63 -8.26 -1.92 3.56
N CYS A 64 -8.80 -0.79 4.01
CA CYS A 64 -9.35 -0.63 5.36
C CYS A 64 -10.55 -1.57 5.64
N PRO A 65 -11.55 -1.67 4.74
CA PRO A 65 -12.68 -2.59 4.92
C PRO A 65 -12.31 -4.06 5.07
N ILE A 66 -11.23 -4.52 4.44
CA ILE A 66 -10.82 -5.93 4.46
C ILE A 66 -10.50 -6.36 5.89
N PHE A 67 -9.66 -5.59 6.59
CA PHE A 67 -9.34 -5.93 7.97
C PHE A 67 -10.42 -5.46 8.95
N ALA A 68 -11.18 -4.41 8.63
CA ALA A 68 -12.31 -3.99 9.47
C ALA A 68 -13.36 -5.10 9.61
N VAL A 69 -13.76 -5.76 8.51
CA VAL A 69 -14.72 -6.88 8.59
C VAL A 69 -14.11 -8.10 9.30
N ILE A 70 -12.82 -8.37 9.15
CA ILE A 70 -12.14 -9.45 9.89
C ILE A 70 -12.18 -9.16 11.40
N ILE A 71 -11.89 -7.92 11.79
CA ILE A 71 -11.95 -7.49 13.20
C ILE A 71 -13.39 -7.58 13.72
N GLU A 72 -14.37 -7.20 12.90
CA GLU A 72 -15.79 -7.31 13.25
C GLU A 72 -16.22 -8.77 13.46
N ILE A 73 -15.80 -9.68 12.57
CA ILE A 73 -16.02 -11.13 12.70
C ILE A 73 -15.40 -11.65 14.00
N ILE A 74 -14.18 -11.20 14.35
CA ILE A 74 -13.55 -11.56 15.60
C ILE A 74 -14.40 -11.06 16.78
N GLY A 75 -14.77 -9.79 16.81
CA GLY A 75 -15.63 -9.21 17.86
C GLY A 75 -16.95 -9.94 18.02
N TRP A 76 -17.62 -10.26 16.91
CA TRP A 76 -18.87 -11.03 16.90
C TRP A 76 -18.69 -12.46 17.44
N ARG A 77 -17.63 -13.15 17.05
CA ARG A 77 -17.37 -14.54 17.47
C ARG A 77 -16.87 -14.65 18.90
N THR A 78 -16.06 -13.69 19.36
CA THR A 78 -15.51 -13.68 20.73
C THR A 78 -16.41 -12.95 21.72
N ARG A 79 -17.42 -12.22 21.25
CA ARG A 79 -18.27 -11.32 22.05
C ARG A 79 -17.45 -10.29 22.83
N ASP A 80 -16.43 -9.76 22.19
CA ASP A 80 -15.51 -8.79 22.80
C ASP A 80 -15.71 -7.43 22.13
N GLU A 81 -16.34 -6.53 22.87
CA GLU A 81 -16.78 -5.21 22.40
C GLU A 81 -15.63 -4.34 21.90
N LYS A 82 -14.40 -4.58 22.37
CA LYS A 82 -13.25 -3.79 21.92
C LYS A 82 -12.98 -3.96 20.43
N TYR A 83 -13.19 -5.16 19.90
CA TYR A 83 -13.00 -5.45 18.48
C TYR A 83 -14.17 -4.90 17.66
N ASP A 84 -15.40 -4.97 18.18
CA ASP A 84 -16.55 -4.36 17.49
C ASP A 84 -16.40 -2.83 17.37
N TRP A 85 -16.00 -2.17 18.46
CA TRP A 85 -15.66 -0.74 18.46
C TRP A 85 -14.54 -0.42 17.47
N LEU A 86 -13.45 -1.21 17.47
CA LEU A 86 -12.33 -0.99 16.56
C LEU A 86 -12.75 -1.14 15.09
N ALA A 87 -13.57 -2.15 14.77
CA ALA A 87 -14.11 -2.32 13.44
C ALA A 87 -14.98 -1.12 13.04
N HIS A 88 -15.85 -0.65 13.93
CA HIS A 88 -16.68 0.53 13.69
C HIS A 88 -15.83 1.77 13.38
N GLU A 89 -14.77 2.02 14.14
CA GLU A 89 -13.85 3.13 13.89
C GLU A 89 -13.18 3.03 12.51
N PHE A 90 -12.74 1.85 12.10
CA PHE A 90 -12.17 1.66 10.77
C PHE A 90 -13.19 1.85 9.63
N VAL A 91 -14.43 1.38 9.82
CA VAL A 91 -15.50 1.59 8.84
C VAL A 91 -15.87 3.07 8.75
N LYS A 92 -15.92 3.78 9.88
CA LYS A 92 -16.13 5.22 9.93
C LYS A 92 -15.08 5.99 9.14
N LEU A 93 -13.80 5.65 9.32
CA LEU A 93 -12.70 6.27 8.56
C LEU A 93 -12.83 5.99 7.06
N THR A 94 -13.21 4.76 6.69
CA THR A 94 -13.47 4.37 5.29
C THR A 94 -14.60 5.22 4.71
N PHE A 95 -15.72 5.31 5.41
CA PHE A 95 -16.90 6.06 4.99
C PHE A 95 -16.57 7.55 4.77
N ALA A 96 -15.79 8.16 5.67
CA ALA A 96 -15.37 9.54 5.54
C ALA A 96 -14.48 9.79 4.30
N ALA A 97 -13.67 8.81 3.90
CA ALA A 97 -12.81 8.89 2.71
C ALA A 97 -13.54 8.54 1.39
N PHE A 98 -14.70 7.88 1.46
CA PHE A 98 -15.42 7.38 0.28
C PHE A 98 -15.83 8.50 -0.67
N SER A 99 -16.43 9.57 -0.15
CA SER A 99 -16.86 10.75 -0.93
C SER A 99 -15.69 11.43 -1.65
N THR A 100 -14.58 11.65 -0.94
CA THR A 100 -13.36 12.23 -1.53
C THR A 100 -12.81 11.36 -2.66
N THR A 101 -12.85 10.04 -2.47
CA THR A 101 -12.41 9.08 -3.50
C THR A 101 -13.27 9.21 -4.77
N ALA A 102 -14.59 9.26 -4.62
CA ALA A 102 -15.54 9.41 -5.72
C ALA A 102 -15.35 10.74 -6.48
N LEU A 103 -15.19 11.85 -5.75
CA LEU A 103 -14.94 13.17 -6.34
C LEU A 103 -13.64 13.20 -7.15
N LEU A 104 -12.56 12.63 -6.62
CA LEU A 104 -11.28 12.52 -7.33
C LEU A 104 -11.38 11.60 -8.55
N GLY A 105 -12.18 10.53 -8.49
CA GLY A 105 -12.42 9.63 -9.61
C GLY A 105 -13.21 10.29 -10.74
N ALA A 106 -14.28 11.01 -10.41
CA ALA A 106 -15.05 11.79 -11.38
C ALA A 106 -14.19 12.91 -12.00
N PHE A 107 -13.38 13.58 -11.17
CA PHE A 107 -12.47 14.60 -11.67
C PHE A 107 -11.42 14.02 -12.61
N LEU A 108 -10.86 12.85 -12.30
CA LEU A 108 -9.93 12.13 -13.18
C LEU A 108 -10.59 11.77 -14.52
N LEU A 109 -11.84 11.30 -14.53
CA LEU A 109 -12.58 11.03 -15.75
C LEU A 109 -12.72 12.28 -16.63
N PHE A 110 -13.06 13.43 -16.03
CA PHE A 110 -13.13 14.69 -16.76
C PHE A 110 -11.78 15.10 -17.35
N LEU A 111 -10.66 14.81 -16.66
CA LEU A 111 -9.34 15.06 -17.23
C LEU A 111 -9.05 14.17 -18.44
N PHE A 112 -9.45 12.89 -18.42
CA PHE A 112 -9.26 12.01 -19.57
C PHE A 112 -10.10 12.45 -20.77
N VAL A 113 -11.39 12.74 -20.57
CA VAL A 113 -12.29 13.21 -21.63
C VAL A 113 -11.86 14.58 -22.16
N GLY A 114 -11.45 15.48 -21.27
CA GLY A 114 -11.10 16.85 -21.60
C GLY A 114 -9.75 17.00 -22.30
N TYR A 115 -8.71 16.33 -21.79
CA TYR A 115 -7.31 16.57 -22.20
C TYR A 115 -6.67 15.43 -22.99
N TYR A 116 -7.22 14.21 -22.91
CA TYR A 116 -6.73 13.02 -23.63
C TYR A 116 -7.82 12.36 -24.50
N PRO A 117 -8.56 13.11 -25.34
CA PRO A 117 -9.72 12.59 -26.09
C PRO A 117 -9.36 11.42 -27.03
N LYS A 118 -8.21 11.47 -27.72
CA LYS A 118 -7.75 10.36 -28.59
C LYS A 118 -7.56 9.06 -27.79
N PHE A 119 -6.85 9.15 -26.67
CA PHE A 119 -6.62 8.01 -25.79
C PHE A 119 -7.91 7.47 -25.21
N TRP A 120 -8.76 8.35 -24.68
CA TRP A 120 -10.00 7.93 -24.04
C TRP A 120 -10.98 7.30 -25.04
N THR A 121 -11.05 7.83 -26.27
CA THR A 121 -11.85 7.25 -27.36
C THR A 121 -11.38 5.84 -27.71
N TYR A 122 -10.07 5.64 -27.81
CA TYR A 122 -9.48 4.33 -28.07
C TYR A 122 -9.75 3.32 -26.94
N MET A 123 -9.59 3.73 -25.67
CA MET A 123 -9.94 2.85 -24.54
C MET A 123 -11.44 2.51 -24.55
N THR A 124 -12.29 3.48 -24.89
CA THR A 124 -13.75 3.30 -24.96
C THR A 124 -14.15 2.33 -26.06
N SER A 125 -13.52 2.37 -27.24
CA SER A 125 -13.87 1.44 -28.33
C SER A 125 -13.64 -0.04 -27.97
N ILE A 126 -12.74 -0.32 -27.02
CA ILE A 126 -12.44 -1.67 -26.54
C ILE A 126 -13.26 -2.03 -25.30
N PHE A 127 -13.29 -1.13 -24.31
CA PHE A 127 -13.75 -1.44 -22.96
C PHE A 127 -15.16 -0.92 -22.61
N PHE A 128 -15.88 -0.31 -23.55
CA PHE A 128 -17.21 0.26 -23.30
C PHE A 128 -18.16 -0.63 -22.46
N PRO A 129 -18.30 -1.95 -22.71
CA PRO A 129 -19.17 -2.80 -21.90
C PRO A 129 -18.75 -2.86 -20.42
N THR A 130 -17.45 -2.79 -20.14
CA THR A 130 -16.92 -2.87 -18.78
C THR A 130 -17.19 -1.60 -17.96
N TYR A 131 -17.46 -0.46 -18.60
CA TYR A 131 -17.79 0.78 -17.90
C TYR A 131 -19.14 0.68 -17.17
N TRP A 132 -20.13 0.02 -17.79
CA TRP A 132 -21.42 -0.27 -17.15
C TRP A 132 -21.26 -1.20 -15.96
N VAL A 133 -20.43 -2.24 -16.10
CA VAL A 133 -20.10 -3.16 -14.99
C VAL A 133 -19.43 -2.40 -13.86
N TYR A 134 -18.44 -1.55 -14.17
CA TYR A 134 -17.74 -0.73 -13.19
C TYR A 134 -18.71 0.21 -12.45
N ALA A 135 -19.56 0.93 -13.18
CA ALA A 135 -20.55 1.82 -12.60
C ALA A 135 -21.55 1.08 -11.70
N LEU A 136 -22.09 -0.05 -12.16
CA LEU A 136 -23.00 -0.87 -11.38
C LEU A 136 -22.35 -1.37 -10.09
N LEU A 137 -21.13 -1.91 -10.18
CA LEU A 137 -20.39 -2.37 -9.00
C LEU A 137 -20.15 -1.23 -8.01
N PHE A 138 -19.81 -0.04 -8.49
CA PHE A 138 -19.64 1.15 -7.65
C PHE A 138 -20.93 1.56 -6.94
N PHE A 139 -22.07 1.55 -7.64
CA PHE A 139 -23.38 1.81 -7.02
C PHE A 139 -23.71 0.75 -5.95
N VAL A 140 -23.51 -0.53 -6.26
CA VAL A 140 -23.75 -1.64 -5.33
C VAL A 140 -22.85 -1.54 -4.10
N GLU A 141 -21.55 -1.31 -4.29
CA GLU A 141 -20.60 -1.12 -3.20
C GLU A 141 -21.02 0.06 -2.31
N THR A 142 -21.35 1.20 -2.91
CA THR A 142 -21.80 2.39 -2.17
C THR A 142 -23.02 2.06 -1.32
N PHE A 143 -24.03 1.42 -1.90
CA PHE A 143 -25.24 1.05 -1.16
C PHE A 143 -24.92 0.11 0.01
N ILE A 144 -24.09 -0.90 -0.21
CA ILE A 144 -23.70 -1.86 0.83
C ILE A 144 -22.89 -1.18 1.94
N VAL A 145 -21.92 -0.31 1.60
CA VAL A 145 -21.10 0.42 2.58
C VAL A 145 -21.97 1.34 3.44
N TYR A 146 -22.96 2.01 2.85
CA TYR A 146 -23.91 2.83 3.60
C TYR A 146 -24.75 1.99 4.56
N LEU A 147 -25.30 0.86 4.08
CA LEU A 147 -26.03 -0.07 4.94
C LEU A 147 -25.15 -0.68 6.03
N TRP A 148 -23.87 -0.92 5.76
CA TRP A 148 -22.93 -1.45 6.73
C TRP A 148 -22.61 -0.40 7.80
N TYR A 149 -22.29 0.83 7.41
CA TYR A 149 -21.96 1.89 8.36
C TYR A 149 -23.17 2.32 9.23
N TYR A 150 -24.29 2.69 8.62
CA TYR A 150 -25.51 3.05 9.36
C TYR A 150 -26.23 1.82 9.96
N GLY A 151 -25.81 0.61 9.55
CA GLY A 151 -26.26 -0.70 10.02
C GLY A 151 -25.97 -1.00 11.48
N TRP A 152 -25.00 -0.31 12.08
CA TRP A 152 -24.29 -0.80 13.26
C TRP A 152 -25.22 -1.11 14.44
N ASP A 153 -26.15 -0.20 14.75
CA ASP A 153 -27.06 -0.34 15.89
C ASP A 153 -28.26 -1.25 15.58
N TRP A 154 -28.92 -1.08 14.42
CA TRP A 154 -30.19 -1.76 14.10
C TRP A 154 -30.02 -3.19 13.56
N LEU A 155 -28.82 -3.53 13.06
CA LEU A 155 -28.42 -4.89 12.73
C LEU A 155 -27.59 -5.56 13.84
N SER A 156 -27.59 -4.99 15.05
CA SER A 156 -26.93 -5.61 16.21
C SER A 156 -27.67 -6.86 16.73
N GLY A 157 -27.09 -7.52 17.74
CA GLY A 157 -27.71 -8.66 18.42
C GLY A 157 -27.96 -9.86 17.48
N PRO A 158 -29.19 -10.41 17.42
CA PRO A 158 -29.50 -11.58 16.57
C PRO A 158 -29.25 -11.35 15.07
N ARG A 159 -29.22 -10.09 14.62
CA ARG A 159 -29.06 -9.71 13.21
C ARG A 159 -27.61 -9.42 12.82
N LYS A 160 -26.65 -9.53 13.76
CA LYS A 160 -25.23 -9.19 13.52
C LYS A 160 -24.61 -9.94 12.35
N TRP A 161 -25.09 -11.15 12.06
CA TRP A 161 -24.64 -11.90 10.89
C TRP A 161 -24.94 -11.20 9.56
N ILE A 162 -26.06 -10.45 9.47
CA ILE A 162 -26.41 -9.66 8.28
C ILE A 162 -25.42 -8.50 8.14
N HIS A 163 -25.15 -7.81 9.25
CA HIS A 163 -24.21 -6.68 9.30
C HIS A 163 -22.80 -7.10 8.85
N VAL A 164 -22.29 -8.20 9.39
CA VAL A 164 -21.02 -8.80 8.97
C VAL A 164 -21.06 -9.23 7.50
N THR A 165 -22.18 -9.78 7.03
CA THR A 165 -22.35 -10.16 5.61
C THR A 165 -22.26 -8.93 4.69
N LEU A 166 -22.81 -7.77 5.09
CA LEU A 166 -22.64 -6.52 4.34
C LEU A 166 -21.16 -6.12 4.24
N GLY A 167 -20.40 -6.25 5.34
CA GLY A 167 -18.95 -6.03 5.31
C GLY A 167 -18.24 -6.95 4.31
N VAL A 168 -18.59 -8.25 4.28
CA VAL A 168 -18.01 -9.20 3.32
C VAL A 168 -18.40 -8.85 1.88
N LEU A 169 -19.67 -8.54 1.62
CA LEU A 169 -20.15 -8.16 0.29
C LEU A 169 -19.52 -6.85 -0.21
N SER A 170 -19.31 -5.87 0.67
CA SER A 170 -18.59 -4.63 0.35
C SER A 170 -17.17 -4.94 -0.13
N ASN A 171 -16.44 -5.81 0.58
CA ASN A 171 -15.10 -6.22 0.17
C ASN A 171 -15.07 -6.97 -1.16
N LEU A 172 -16.06 -7.82 -1.43
CA LEU A 172 -16.20 -8.50 -2.72
C LEU A 172 -16.47 -7.51 -3.85
N ALA A 173 -17.38 -6.55 -3.64
CA ALA A 173 -17.69 -5.51 -4.62
C ALA A 173 -16.48 -4.60 -4.89
N GLY A 174 -15.81 -4.11 -3.86
CA GLY A 174 -14.59 -3.30 -3.98
C GLY A 174 -13.46 -4.04 -4.69
N THR A 175 -13.28 -5.34 -4.40
CA THR A 175 -12.29 -6.17 -5.10
C THR A 175 -12.66 -6.35 -6.56
N ALA A 176 -13.94 -6.54 -6.89
CA ALA A 176 -14.40 -6.61 -8.27
C ALA A 176 -14.15 -5.29 -9.03
N ILE A 177 -14.39 -4.14 -8.40
CA ILE A 177 -14.07 -2.81 -8.96
C ILE A 177 -12.58 -2.68 -9.24
N LEU A 178 -11.72 -3.11 -8.31
CA LEU A 178 -10.27 -3.16 -8.52
C LEU A 178 -9.91 -4.00 -9.74
N VAL A 179 -10.48 -5.20 -9.86
CA VAL A 179 -10.21 -6.15 -10.96
C VAL A 179 -10.61 -5.57 -12.32
N VAL A 180 -11.76 -4.90 -12.38
CA VAL A 180 -12.22 -4.21 -13.60
C VAL A 180 -11.30 -3.04 -13.95
N ALA A 181 -11.02 -2.13 -13.01
CA ALA A 181 -10.12 -0.99 -13.28
C ALA A 181 -8.70 -1.43 -13.67
N ASN A 182 -8.20 -2.52 -13.07
CA ASN A 182 -6.91 -3.09 -13.44
C ASN A 182 -6.89 -3.64 -14.86
N SER A 183 -8.01 -4.11 -15.41
CA SER A 183 -8.05 -4.54 -16.81
C SER A 183 -7.66 -3.40 -17.77
N TRP A 184 -8.12 -2.17 -17.51
CA TRP A 184 -7.80 -1.01 -18.33
C TRP A 184 -6.33 -0.62 -18.21
N VAL A 185 -5.82 -0.52 -16.98
CA VAL A 185 -4.43 -0.07 -16.73
C VAL A 185 -3.40 -1.11 -17.16
N THR A 186 -3.73 -2.41 -17.08
CA THR A 186 -2.83 -3.48 -17.53
C THR A 186 -2.83 -3.67 -19.03
N PHE A 187 -3.97 -3.47 -19.69
CA PHE A 187 -4.01 -3.40 -21.14
C PHE A 187 -3.10 -2.30 -21.69
N MET A 188 -3.01 -1.15 -21.01
CA MET A 188 -2.06 -0.10 -21.37
C MET A 188 -0.59 -0.58 -21.32
N MET A 189 -0.25 -1.51 -20.43
CA MET A 189 1.11 -2.00 -20.22
C MET A 189 1.47 -3.20 -21.11
N SER A 190 0.60 -4.20 -21.14
CA SER A 190 0.77 -5.43 -21.89
C SER A 190 -0.49 -5.67 -22.72
N PRO A 191 -0.71 -4.92 -23.81
CA PRO A 191 -1.90 -5.07 -24.62
C PRO A 191 -1.99 -6.48 -25.21
N ALA A 192 -3.20 -7.02 -25.24
CA ALA A 192 -3.53 -8.33 -25.80
C ALA A 192 -4.89 -8.24 -26.50
N GLY A 193 -5.21 -9.22 -27.36
CA GLY A 193 -6.50 -9.25 -28.04
C GLY A 193 -6.72 -8.09 -29.01
N VAL A 194 -5.67 -7.50 -29.56
CA VAL A 194 -5.74 -6.49 -30.64
C VAL A 194 -4.93 -6.94 -31.86
N ASP A 195 -5.32 -6.48 -33.04
CA ASP A 195 -4.57 -6.72 -34.28
C ASP A 195 -3.44 -5.69 -34.50
N GLU A 196 -2.74 -5.79 -35.63
CA GLU A 196 -1.63 -4.90 -35.99
C GLU A 196 -2.06 -3.43 -36.15
N SER A 197 -3.34 -3.17 -36.43
CA SER A 197 -3.91 -1.82 -36.49
C SER A 197 -4.33 -1.30 -35.11
N GLY A 198 -4.27 -2.14 -34.07
CA GLY A 198 -4.76 -1.85 -32.73
C GLY A 198 -6.26 -2.06 -32.56
N ALA A 199 -6.96 -2.61 -33.55
CA ALA A 199 -8.38 -2.90 -33.44
C ALA A 199 -8.61 -4.16 -32.59
N LEU A 200 -9.73 -4.19 -31.86
CA LEU A 200 -10.09 -5.33 -31.01
C LEU A 200 -10.27 -6.60 -31.86
N LYS A 201 -9.52 -7.65 -31.53
CA LYS A 201 -9.58 -8.95 -32.17
C LYS A 201 -10.20 -9.98 -31.22
N GLY A 202 -11.30 -10.59 -31.67
CA GLY A 202 -12.07 -11.54 -30.85
C GLY A 202 -13.10 -10.82 -29.98
N GLY A 203 -12.73 -10.48 -28.74
CA GLY A 203 -13.64 -9.80 -27.81
C GLY A 203 -12.92 -9.18 -26.60
N VAL A 204 -13.65 -8.40 -25.80
CA VAL A 204 -13.09 -7.62 -24.69
C VAL A 204 -12.34 -8.49 -23.67
N TRP A 205 -12.75 -9.75 -23.49
CA TRP A 205 -12.05 -10.68 -22.60
C TRP A 205 -10.60 -10.92 -23.01
N ALA A 206 -10.31 -10.98 -24.31
CA ALA A 206 -8.93 -11.15 -24.80
C ALA A 206 -8.05 -9.92 -24.48
N ALA A 207 -8.64 -8.72 -24.39
CA ALA A 207 -7.94 -7.52 -23.95
C ALA A 207 -7.76 -7.46 -22.42
N ILE A 208 -8.74 -7.99 -21.66
CA ILE A 208 -8.69 -8.08 -20.19
C ILE A 208 -7.63 -9.09 -19.75
N ASN A 209 -7.64 -10.30 -20.30
CA ASN A 209 -6.79 -11.41 -19.87
C ASN A 209 -5.37 -11.31 -20.47
N ASN A 210 -4.67 -10.25 -20.10
CA ASN A 210 -3.30 -10.00 -20.52
C ASN A 210 -2.27 -10.44 -19.45
N PHE A 211 -0.98 -10.45 -19.84
CA PHE A 211 0.14 -10.90 -19.01
C PHE A 211 0.18 -10.26 -17.61
N THR A 212 -0.16 -8.98 -17.47
CA THR A 212 0.00 -8.26 -16.20
C THR A 212 -1.28 -8.16 -15.37
N TRP A 213 -2.44 -8.61 -15.89
CA TRP A 213 -3.74 -8.45 -15.23
C TRP A 213 -3.85 -9.15 -13.87
N MET A 214 -3.64 -10.47 -13.80
CA MET A 214 -3.68 -11.16 -12.50
C MET A 214 -2.53 -10.81 -11.55
N PRO A 215 -1.28 -10.69 -12.02
CA PRO A 215 -0.19 -10.24 -11.16
C PRO A 215 -0.46 -8.87 -10.53
N ILE A 216 -1.00 -7.90 -11.29
CA ILE A 216 -1.32 -6.59 -10.71
C ILE A 216 -2.50 -6.66 -9.74
N ASN A 217 -3.51 -7.51 -10.01
CA ASN A 217 -4.66 -7.68 -9.13
C ASN A 217 -4.20 -8.16 -7.75
N ILE A 218 -3.37 -9.20 -7.72
CA ILE A 218 -2.79 -9.76 -6.50
C ILE A 218 -1.90 -8.71 -5.80
N HIS A 219 -1.00 -8.08 -6.55
CA HIS A 219 -0.09 -7.08 -5.99
C HIS A 219 -0.83 -5.89 -5.38
N ARG A 220 -1.80 -5.32 -6.09
CA ARG A 220 -2.57 -4.16 -5.61
C ARG A 220 -3.47 -4.54 -4.44
N LEU A 221 -4.10 -5.72 -4.44
CA LEU A 221 -4.92 -6.16 -3.32
C LEU A 221 -4.09 -6.21 -2.03
N ILE A 222 -2.91 -6.87 -2.08
CA ILE A 222 -2.00 -6.95 -0.95
C ILE A 222 -1.48 -5.55 -0.57
N ALA A 223 -1.04 -4.75 -1.55
CA ALA A 223 -0.53 -3.41 -1.30
C ALA A 223 -1.58 -2.49 -0.65
N ASN A 224 -2.85 -2.61 -1.04
CA ASN A 224 -3.94 -1.85 -0.46
C ASN A 224 -4.18 -2.22 1.00
N ILE A 225 -4.08 -3.50 1.38
CA ILE A 225 -4.14 -3.93 2.79
C ILE A 225 -2.98 -3.32 3.59
N VAL A 226 -1.77 -3.35 3.04
CA VAL A 226 -0.60 -2.70 3.69
C VAL A 226 -0.86 -1.22 3.88
N PHE A 227 -1.30 -0.55 2.82
CA PHE A 227 -1.58 0.88 2.83
C PHE A 227 -2.65 1.23 3.87
N GLY A 228 -3.80 0.57 3.83
CA GLY A 228 -4.88 0.74 4.79
C GLY A 228 -4.41 0.58 6.24
N GLY A 229 -3.64 -0.48 6.53
CA GLY A 229 -3.07 -0.71 7.85
C GLY A 229 -2.10 0.39 8.31
N THR A 230 -1.23 0.87 7.41
CA THR A 230 -0.29 1.97 7.74
C THR A 230 -1.00 3.30 7.96
N ILE A 231 -2.01 3.65 7.16
CA ILE A 231 -2.81 4.88 7.35
C ILE A 231 -3.61 4.80 8.65
N ALA A 232 -4.23 3.65 8.94
CA ALA A 232 -4.89 3.39 10.21
C ALA A 232 -3.94 3.55 11.41
N ALA A 233 -2.72 3.01 11.30
CA ALA A 233 -1.70 3.13 12.34
C ALA A 233 -1.23 4.58 12.52
N ALA A 234 -1.08 5.34 11.43
CA ALA A 234 -0.72 6.76 11.50
C ALA A 234 -1.83 7.64 12.08
N TYR A 235 -3.10 7.34 11.78
CA TYR A 235 -4.23 7.99 12.44
C TYR A 235 -4.20 7.75 13.95
N ALA A 236 -4.02 6.50 14.35
CA ALA A 236 -3.91 6.13 15.76
C ALA A 236 -2.71 6.81 16.43
N ALA A 237 -1.56 6.89 15.75
CA ALA A 237 -0.38 7.59 16.23
C ALA A 237 -0.63 9.08 16.47
N PHE A 238 -1.30 9.76 15.54
CA PHE A 238 -1.69 11.16 15.70
C PHE A 238 -2.63 11.36 16.89
N ARG A 239 -3.64 10.49 17.04
CA ARG A 239 -4.58 10.53 18.17
C ARG A 239 -3.90 10.20 19.50
N PHE A 240 -2.97 9.26 19.54
CA PHE A 240 -2.16 8.94 20.72
C PHE A 240 -1.34 10.16 21.17
N LEU A 241 -0.66 10.83 20.24
CA LEU A 241 0.18 12.00 20.55
C LEU A 241 -0.66 13.21 21.00
N SER A 242 -1.91 13.28 20.54
CA SER A 242 -2.86 14.33 20.92
C SER A 242 -3.71 13.99 22.15
N ALA A 243 -3.58 12.78 22.69
CA ALA A 243 -4.43 12.28 23.78
C ALA A 243 -4.11 12.98 25.09
N THR A 244 -5.15 13.53 25.74
CA THR A 244 -5.05 14.22 27.03
C THR A 244 -5.26 13.29 28.22
N THR A 245 -5.82 12.10 27.99
CA THR A 245 -6.09 11.10 29.03
C THR A 245 -5.32 9.81 28.76
N ASP A 246 -4.93 9.10 29.81
CA ASP A 246 -4.22 7.82 29.70
C ASP A 246 -5.09 6.74 29.04
N GLU A 247 -6.40 6.79 29.26
CA GLU A 247 -7.34 5.87 28.64
C GLU A 247 -7.43 6.09 27.12
N GLU A 248 -7.53 7.35 26.66
CA GLU A 248 -7.50 7.66 25.24
C GLU A 248 -6.16 7.23 24.61
N ARG A 249 -5.06 7.49 25.31
CA ARG A 249 -3.73 7.07 24.87
C ARG A 249 -3.62 5.55 24.76
N ALA A 250 -4.14 4.79 25.72
CA ALA A 250 -4.17 3.34 25.69
C ALA A 250 -5.01 2.78 24.52
N ARG A 251 -6.17 3.38 24.23
CA ARG A 251 -7.03 2.99 23.10
C ARG A 251 -6.30 3.15 21.77
N TYR A 252 -5.70 4.32 21.54
CA TYR A 252 -5.01 4.59 20.28
C TYR A 252 -3.67 3.86 20.16
N ASP A 253 -3.02 3.54 21.28
CA ASP A 253 -1.87 2.64 21.24
C ASP A 253 -2.24 1.25 20.72
N TRP A 254 -3.37 0.72 21.21
CA TRP A 254 -3.89 -0.56 20.76
C TRP A 254 -4.33 -0.53 19.30
N MET A 255 -5.06 0.52 18.88
CA MET A 255 -5.44 0.72 17.49
C MET A 255 -4.22 0.81 16.56
N GLY A 256 -3.18 1.56 16.97
CA GLY A 256 -1.94 1.70 16.22
C GLY A 256 -1.19 0.38 16.07
N TYR A 257 -1.17 -0.43 17.12
CA TYR A 257 -0.63 -1.78 17.07
C TYR A 257 -1.40 -2.67 16.07
N ILE A 258 -2.74 -2.66 16.08
CA ILE A 258 -3.54 -3.46 15.15
C ILE A 258 -3.33 -3.00 13.71
N GLY A 259 -3.30 -1.69 13.45
CA GLY A 259 -3.01 -1.15 12.11
C GLY A 259 -1.63 -1.59 11.61
N ASN A 260 -0.60 -1.46 12.44
CA ASN A 260 0.76 -1.90 12.08
C ASN A 260 0.85 -3.42 11.92
N PHE A 261 0.15 -4.20 12.74
CA PHE A 261 0.05 -5.64 12.62
C PHE A 261 -0.50 -6.07 11.26
N VAL A 262 -1.61 -5.46 10.83
CA VAL A 262 -2.23 -5.74 9.53
C VAL A 262 -1.27 -5.35 8.41
N ALA A 263 -0.68 -4.15 8.51
CA ALA A 263 0.26 -3.67 7.53
C ALA A 263 1.45 -4.62 7.36
N LEU A 264 2.08 -5.01 8.46
CA LEU A 264 3.24 -5.89 8.46
C LEU A 264 2.92 -7.29 7.92
N SER A 265 1.76 -7.83 8.30
CA SER A 265 1.32 -9.17 7.87
C SER A 265 1.14 -9.24 6.35
N ALA A 266 0.52 -8.22 5.75
CA ALA A 266 0.39 -8.12 4.30
C ALA A 266 1.72 -7.72 3.62
N PHE A 267 2.54 -6.92 4.29
CA PHE A 267 3.80 -6.41 3.72
C PHE A 267 4.84 -7.51 3.55
N ILE A 268 4.90 -8.48 4.46
CA ILE A 268 5.80 -9.64 4.38
C ILE A 268 5.61 -10.43 3.06
N VAL A 269 4.39 -10.48 2.53
CA VAL A 269 4.08 -11.20 1.27
C VAL A 269 4.08 -10.31 0.03
N LEU A 270 4.05 -8.98 0.19
CA LEU A 270 3.97 -8.02 -0.91
C LEU A 270 5.17 -8.10 -1.89
N PRO A 271 6.44 -8.23 -1.44
CA PRO A 271 7.57 -8.39 -2.35
C PRO A 271 7.37 -9.54 -3.34
N PHE A 272 6.77 -10.66 -2.91
CA PHE A 272 6.52 -11.82 -3.76
C PHE A 272 5.55 -11.50 -4.90
N ALA A 273 4.46 -10.80 -4.61
CA ALA A 273 3.54 -10.34 -5.64
C ALA A 273 4.20 -9.34 -6.60
N GLY A 274 5.13 -8.52 -6.10
CA GLY A 274 5.96 -7.63 -6.92
C GLY A 274 6.91 -8.39 -7.86
N TYR A 275 7.58 -9.43 -7.37
CA TYR A 275 8.44 -10.29 -8.18
C TYR A 275 7.64 -11.04 -9.26
N TYR A 276 6.45 -11.53 -8.92
CA TYR A 276 5.56 -12.16 -9.88
C TYR A 276 5.19 -11.19 -11.02
N LEU A 277 4.75 -9.97 -10.68
CA LEU A 277 4.46 -8.93 -11.67
C LEU A 277 5.69 -8.60 -12.53
N GLY A 278 6.87 -8.45 -11.92
CA GLY A 278 8.11 -8.17 -12.63
C GLY A 278 8.44 -9.26 -13.65
N ARG A 279 8.31 -10.54 -13.25
CA ARG A 279 8.53 -11.69 -14.14
C ARG A 279 7.59 -11.66 -15.36
N GLU A 280 6.31 -11.36 -15.16
CA GLU A 280 5.33 -11.33 -16.25
C GLU A 280 5.57 -10.17 -17.23
N ILE A 281 6.04 -9.01 -16.73
CA ILE A 281 6.49 -7.91 -17.60
C ILE A 281 7.68 -8.36 -18.47
N TYR A 282 8.65 -9.06 -17.88
CA TYR A 282 9.81 -9.61 -18.61
C TYR A 282 9.40 -10.66 -19.65
N ALA A 283 8.42 -11.51 -19.32
CA ALA A 283 7.90 -12.53 -20.23
C ALA A 283 7.13 -11.92 -21.41
N PHE A 284 6.38 -10.84 -21.17
CA PHE A 284 5.69 -10.08 -22.21
C PHE A 284 6.68 -9.38 -23.15
N ASN A 285 7.66 -8.65 -22.60
CA ASN A 285 8.62 -7.91 -23.40
C ASN A 285 9.97 -7.75 -22.67
N GLN A 286 11.01 -8.40 -23.20
CA GLN A 286 12.35 -8.35 -22.62
C GLN A 286 12.94 -6.94 -22.61
N THR A 287 12.67 -6.12 -23.63
CA THR A 287 13.14 -4.73 -23.71
C THR A 287 12.53 -3.86 -22.60
N MET A 288 11.24 -4.03 -22.30
CA MET A 288 10.61 -3.36 -21.16
C MET A 288 11.27 -3.78 -19.84
N GLY A 289 11.53 -5.07 -19.66
CA GLY A 289 12.25 -5.59 -18.50
C GLY A 289 13.67 -5.01 -18.36
N ILE A 290 14.45 -4.98 -19.44
CA ILE A 290 15.80 -4.40 -19.46
C ILE A 290 15.74 -2.89 -19.16
N THR A 291 14.80 -2.16 -19.78
CA THR A 291 14.60 -0.73 -19.54
C THR A 291 14.27 -0.45 -18.08
N MET A 292 13.44 -1.30 -17.47
CA MET A 292 13.05 -1.18 -16.07
C MET A 292 14.27 -1.26 -15.13
N MET A 293 15.26 -2.09 -15.47
CA MET A 293 16.46 -2.32 -14.64
C MET A 293 17.71 -1.57 -15.13
N GLY A 294 17.59 -0.75 -16.18
CA GLY A 294 18.69 -0.05 -16.84
C GLY A 294 18.56 1.48 -16.80
N GLY A 295 19.64 2.18 -17.16
CA GLY A 295 19.66 3.64 -17.27
C GLY A 295 19.24 4.36 -15.98
N PHE A 296 18.51 5.47 -16.10
CA PHE A 296 18.03 6.22 -14.93
C PHE A 296 16.93 5.48 -14.14
N MET A 297 16.22 4.53 -14.78
CA MET A 297 15.17 3.74 -14.12
C MET A 297 15.74 2.80 -13.07
N SER A 298 17.00 2.35 -13.20
CA SER A 298 17.65 1.52 -12.19
C SER A 298 17.74 2.22 -10.83
N TRP A 299 17.90 3.55 -10.82
CA TRP A 299 17.92 4.36 -9.60
C TRP A 299 16.55 4.44 -8.91
N LEU A 300 15.44 4.34 -9.65
CA LEU A 300 14.11 4.19 -9.02
C LEU A 300 14.06 2.94 -8.16
N TRP A 301 14.63 1.82 -8.62
CA TRP A 301 14.68 0.58 -7.86
C TRP A 301 15.57 0.67 -6.62
N ILE A 302 16.61 1.49 -6.67
CA ILE A 302 17.44 1.77 -5.49
C ILE A 302 16.68 2.60 -4.48
N ILE A 303 15.98 3.66 -4.91
CA ILE A 303 15.11 4.43 -4.02
C ILE A 303 14.02 3.53 -3.43
N GLN A 304 13.40 2.66 -4.24
CA GLN A 304 12.45 1.68 -3.75
C GLN A 304 13.07 0.78 -2.67
N ALA A 305 14.27 0.23 -2.90
CA ALA A 305 14.95 -0.61 -1.92
C ALA A 305 15.21 0.16 -0.61
N ILE A 306 15.56 1.44 -0.70
CA ILE A 306 15.74 2.31 0.46
C ILE A 306 14.44 2.44 1.25
N LEU A 307 13.33 2.74 0.59
CA LEU A 307 12.01 2.89 1.22
C LEU A 307 11.55 1.58 1.86
N ILE A 308 11.68 0.45 1.16
CA ILE A 308 11.30 -0.86 1.71
C ILE A 308 12.18 -1.24 2.90
N GLY A 309 13.47 -0.89 2.87
CA GLY A 309 14.36 -1.03 4.00
C GLY A 309 13.91 -0.23 5.23
N ILE A 310 13.53 1.03 5.03
CA ILE A 310 12.93 1.88 6.08
C ILE A 310 11.66 1.24 6.64
N LEU A 311 10.81 0.68 5.79
CA LEU A 311 9.58 0.01 6.22
C LEU A 311 9.87 -1.22 7.11
N PHE A 312 10.83 -2.06 6.73
CA PHE A 312 11.23 -3.22 7.54
C PHE A 312 11.88 -2.80 8.86
N LEU A 313 12.86 -1.89 8.83
CA LEU A 313 13.55 -1.42 10.02
C LEU A 313 12.58 -0.71 10.97
N GLY A 314 11.74 0.19 10.45
CA GLY A 314 10.73 0.91 11.23
C GLY A 314 9.70 -0.02 11.85
N SER A 315 9.17 -0.99 11.10
CA SER A 315 8.19 -1.94 11.62
C SER A 315 8.77 -2.80 12.74
N ASN A 316 10.01 -3.28 12.59
CA ASN A 316 10.69 -4.04 13.63
C ASN A 316 11.01 -3.18 14.85
N TYR A 317 11.49 -1.96 14.64
CA TYR A 317 11.76 -1.02 15.72
C TYR A 317 10.51 -0.69 16.53
N TYR A 318 9.36 -0.48 15.87
CA TYR A 318 8.07 -0.32 16.54
C TYR A 318 7.72 -1.55 17.38
N LEU A 319 7.88 -2.77 16.85
CA LEU A 319 7.61 -4.00 17.61
C LEU A 319 8.51 -4.11 18.84
N TRP A 320 9.80 -3.80 18.72
CA TRP A 320 10.74 -3.87 19.84
C TRP A 320 10.44 -2.82 20.92
N LEU A 321 10.08 -1.59 20.54
CA LEU A 321 9.57 -0.61 21.49
C LEU A 321 8.28 -1.09 22.17
N GLY A 322 7.38 -1.70 21.40
CA GLY A 322 6.16 -2.28 21.92
C GLY A 322 6.37 -3.48 22.86
N MET A 323 7.57 -4.08 22.91
CA MET A 323 7.87 -5.09 23.92
C MET A 323 8.06 -4.47 25.31
N GLU A 324 8.45 -3.20 25.41
CA GLU A 324 8.68 -2.53 26.70
C GLU A 324 7.40 -2.39 27.53
N ARG A 325 6.24 -2.32 26.86
CA ARG A 325 4.91 -2.31 27.51
C ARG A 325 4.37 -3.69 27.88
N ILE A 326 5.12 -4.76 27.61
CA ILE A 326 4.69 -6.15 27.82
C ILE A 326 5.51 -6.80 28.94
N PRO A 327 4.89 -7.11 30.10
CA PRO A 327 5.56 -7.85 31.17
C PRO A 327 6.04 -9.23 30.70
N GLY A 328 7.30 -9.58 30.96
CA GLY A 328 7.90 -10.86 30.57
C GLY A 328 8.49 -10.87 29.15
N SER A 329 8.53 -9.73 28.46
CA SER A 329 9.16 -9.59 27.15
C SER A 329 10.69 -9.56 27.23
N GLU A 330 11.27 -9.29 28.40
CA GLU A 330 12.70 -9.10 28.63
C GLU A 330 13.52 -10.30 28.16
N ARG A 331 12.97 -11.52 28.29
CA ARG A 331 13.57 -12.77 27.80
C ARG A 331 13.87 -12.79 26.29
N TYR A 332 13.17 -11.95 25.51
CA TYR A 332 13.34 -11.87 24.07
C TYR A 332 14.26 -10.72 23.62
N ARG A 333 14.64 -9.80 24.52
CA ARG A 333 15.55 -8.69 24.18
C ARG A 333 16.89 -9.15 23.61
N LYS A 334 17.41 -10.32 24.05
CA LYS A 334 18.65 -10.91 23.54
C LYS A 334 18.63 -11.21 22.03
N PHE A 335 17.46 -11.38 21.42
CA PHE A 335 17.32 -11.62 19.99
C PHE A 335 17.32 -10.32 19.17
N VAL A 336 17.13 -9.15 19.79
CA VAL A 336 17.06 -7.87 19.07
C VAL A 336 18.39 -7.52 18.37
N PRO A 337 19.57 -7.58 19.02
CA PRO A 337 20.83 -7.26 18.34
C PRO A 337 21.14 -8.11 17.09
N PRO A 338 21.03 -9.46 17.09
CA PRO A 338 21.29 -10.24 15.89
C PRO A 338 20.24 -9.97 14.79
N MET A 339 18.96 -9.76 15.14
CA MET A 339 17.94 -9.39 14.16
C MET A 339 18.25 -8.02 13.53
N LEU A 340 18.64 -7.04 14.33
CA LEU A 340 19.05 -5.71 13.84
C LEU A 340 20.26 -5.80 12.92
N LEU A 341 21.25 -6.64 13.25
CA LEU A 341 22.42 -6.86 12.41
C LEU A 341 22.01 -7.41 11.03
N ILE A 342 21.18 -8.46 10.99
CA ILE A 342 20.69 -9.05 9.74
C ILE A 342 19.90 -8.03 8.93
N LEU A 343 19.00 -7.26 9.56
CA LEU A 343 18.21 -6.23 8.89
C LEU A 343 19.09 -5.11 8.34
N THR A 344 20.09 -4.66 9.10
CA THR A 344 21.00 -3.57 8.69
C THR A 344 21.93 -4.00 7.57
N ILE A 345 22.56 -5.18 7.68
CA ILE A 345 23.39 -5.73 6.61
C ILE A 345 22.55 -5.98 5.36
N GLY A 346 21.37 -6.58 5.53
CA GLY A 346 20.45 -6.83 4.43
C GLY A 346 20.04 -5.54 3.74
N PHE A 347 19.74 -4.49 4.50
CA PHE A 347 19.47 -3.16 3.98
C PHE A 347 20.63 -2.58 3.18
N MET A 348 21.85 -2.61 3.72
CA MET A 348 23.05 -2.10 3.03
C MET A 348 23.29 -2.81 1.70
N VAL A 349 23.21 -4.14 1.69
CA VAL A 349 23.34 -4.94 0.45
C VAL A 349 22.23 -4.62 -0.54
N TRP A 350 20.98 -4.53 -0.06
CA TRP A 350 19.85 -4.28 -0.95
C TRP A 350 19.90 -2.90 -1.61
N ALA A 351 20.27 -1.89 -0.83
CA ALA A 351 20.44 -0.51 -1.27
C ALA A 351 21.66 -0.31 -2.18
N THR A 352 22.54 -1.30 -2.32
CA THR A 352 23.73 -1.17 -3.17
C THR A 352 23.33 -1.08 -4.66
N PRO A 353 23.73 -0.01 -5.38
CA PRO A 353 23.46 0.14 -6.80
C PRO A 353 24.37 -0.74 -7.66
N ARG A 354 23.85 -1.27 -8.76
CA ARG A 354 24.67 -1.98 -9.76
C ARG A 354 25.38 -1.04 -10.73
N SER A 355 24.71 0.05 -11.09
CA SER A 355 25.20 1.10 -11.96
C SER A 355 25.34 2.39 -11.14
N MET A 356 26.55 2.90 -11.01
CA MET A 356 26.81 4.17 -10.35
C MET A 356 26.74 5.31 -11.37
N VAL A 357 26.39 6.52 -10.93
CA VAL A 357 26.56 7.72 -11.76
C VAL A 357 28.02 8.09 -11.64
N ILE A 358 28.78 7.81 -12.69
CA ILE A 358 30.24 7.96 -12.73
C ILE A 358 30.64 8.70 -13.99
N THR A 359 31.72 9.48 -13.87
CA THR A 359 32.42 10.11 -14.97
C THR A 359 33.17 9.08 -15.81
N LEU A 360 33.57 9.47 -17.02
CA LEU A 360 34.35 8.61 -17.91
C LEU A 360 35.71 8.24 -17.29
N ASP A 361 36.32 9.17 -16.56
CA ASP A 361 37.62 8.96 -15.91
C ASP A 361 37.51 7.98 -14.73
N GLU A 362 36.44 8.06 -13.94
CA GLU A 362 36.13 7.07 -12.90
C GLU A 362 35.88 5.68 -13.50
N ALA A 363 35.14 5.60 -14.62
CA ALA A 363 34.91 4.33 -15.31
C ALA A 363 36.22 3.70 -15.81
N ARG A 364 37.15 4.51 -16.33
CA ARG A 364 38.50 4.07 -16.73
C ARG A 364 39.32 3.61 -15.51
N ALA A 365 39.30 4.38 -14.42
CA ALA A 365 40.01 4.05 -13.19
C ALA A 365 39.51 2.73 -12.56
N MET A 366 38.22 2.41 -12.70
CA MET A 366 37.62 1.17 -12.21
C MET A 366 37.78 -0.02 -13.18
N GLY A 367 38.34 0.19 -14.37
CA GLY A 367 38.46 -0.86 -15.39
C GLY A 367 37.14 -1.27 -16.05
N GLY A 368 36.10 -0.43 -15.97
CA GLY A 368 34.79 -0.71 -16.57
C GLY A 368 33.65 0.17 -16.05
N THR A 369 32.44 -0.10 -16.54
CA THR A 369 31.21 0.64 -16.16
C THR A 369 30.62 0.20 -14.82
N HIS A 370 31.19 -0.81 -14.17
CA HIS A 370 30.74 -1.36 -12.90
C HIS A 370 31.88 -1.40 -11.90
N HIS A 371 31.60 -0.99 -10.65
CA HIS A 371 32.57 -1.10 -9.57
C HIS A 371 32.86 -2.58 -9.25
N PRO A 372 34.13 -3.01 -9.15
CA PRO A 372 34.50 -4.42 -8.96
C PRO A 372 33.85 -5.07 -7.72
N PHE A 373 33.82 -4.34 -6.60
CA PHE A 373 33.18 -4.79 -5.35
C PHE A 373 31.65 -4.58 -5.30
N LEU A 374 31.19 -3.32 -5.44
CA LEU A 374 29.75 -2.99 -5.31
C LEU A 374 28.88 -3.65 -6.41
N GLY A 375 29.45 -3.88 -7.59
CA GLY A 375 28.77 -4.58 -8.68
C GLY A 375 28.30 -5.99 -8.29
N PHE A 376 29.00 -6.65 -7.37
CA PHE A 376 28.63 -7.97 -6.84
C PHE A 376 27.33 -7.91 -6.02
N PHE A 377 27.14 -6.88 -5.21
CA PHE A 377 25.93 -6.71 -4.38
C PHE A 377 24.76 -6.09 -5.16
N GLY A 378 25.05 -5.37 -6.25
CA GLY A 378 24.04 -4.75 -7.10
C GLY A 378 23.19 -5.72 -7.93
N VAL A 379 23.53 -7.02 -7.99
CA VAL A 379 22.76 -8.00 -8.78
C VAL A 379 21.51 -8.51 -8.06
N MET A 380 20.51 -8.96 -8.83
CA MET A 380 19.26 -9.52 -8.31
C MET A 380 19.46 -10.70 -7.34
N SER A 381 20.53 -11.48 -7.51
CA SER A 381 20.86 -12.59 -6.60
C SER A 381 21.09 -12.12 -5.17
N ALA A 382 21.99 -11.15 -4.96
CA ALA A 382 22.22 -10.53 -3.66
C ALA A 382 20.93 -9.90 -3.12
N LYS A 383 20.28 -9.06 -3.93
CA LYS A 383 19.07 -8.34 -3.53
C LYS A 383 17.96 -9.28 -3.06
N ASN A 384 17.60 -10.30 -3.83
CA ASN A 384 16.54 -11.23 -3.44
C ASN A 384 16.89 -12.04 -2.19
N THR A 385 18.16 -12.42 -2.05
CA THR A 385 18.64 -13.17 -0.89
C THR A 385 18.45 -12.36 0.39
N VAL A 386 18.95 -11.13 0.42
CA VAL A 386 18.86 -10.30 1.63
C VAL A 386 17.43 -9.90 1.96
N VAL A 387 16.58 -9.67 0.94
CA VAL A 387 15.15 -9.40 1.15
C VAL A 387 14.47 -10.56 1.86
N ASN A 388 14.69 -11.79 1.40
CA ASN A 388 14.10 -12.97 2.02
C ASN A 388 14.61 -13.19 3.45
N LEU A 389 15.88 -12.91 3.73
CA LEU A 389 16.42 -12.94 5.10
C LEU A 389 15.83 -11.84 5.99
N MET A 390 15.63 -10.64 5.47
CA MET A 390 14.95 -9.54 6.18
C MET A 390 13.48 -9.90 6.48
N ILE A 391 12.79 -10.55 5.55
CA ILE A 391 11.42 -11.05 5.74
C ILE A 391 11.38 -12.09 6.86
N LEU A 392 12.26 -13.12 6.81
CA LEU A 392 12.35 -14.14 7.86
C LEU A 392 12.64 -13.52 9.24
N THR A 393 13.55 -12.55 9.27
CA THR A 393 13.93 -11.84 10.51
C THR A 393 12.76 -11.01 11.06
N THR A 394 12.03 -10.33 10.19
CA THR A 394 10.84 -9.56 10.57
C THR A 394 9.72 -10.47 11.07
N PHE A 395 9.52 -11.61 10.40
CA PHE A 395 8.57 -12.62 10.85
C PHE A 395 8.97 -13.23 12.21
N LEU A 396 10.27 -13.47 12.45
CA LEU A 396 10.75 -13.89 13.76
C LEU A 396 10.45 -12.85 14.83
N SER A 397 10.76 -11.58 14.57
CA SER A 397 10.45 -10.45 15.47
C SER A 397 8.96 -10.41 15.84
N PHE A 398 8.09 -10.63 14.84
CA PHE A 398 6.65 -10.76 15.04
C PHE A 398 6.26 -11.94 15.94
N VAL A 399 6.81 -13.14 15.70
CA VAL A 399 6.56 -14.33 16.52
C VAL A 399 7.01 -14.10 17.96
N LEU A 400 8.17 -13.48 18.17
CA LEU A 400 8.67 -13.14 19.50
C LEU A 400 7.75 -12.13 20.21
N TYR A 401 7.26 -11.11 19.48
CA TYR A 401 6.29 -10.15 20.01
C TYR A 401 5.00 -10.83 20.47
N ARG A 402 4.44 -11.72 19.64
CA ARG A 402 3.19 -12.45 19.95
C ARG A 402 3.31 -13.33 21.20
N ARG A 403 4.52 -13.83 21.46
CA ARG A 403 4.83 -14.65 22.63
C ARG A 403 5.17 -13.84 23.86
N ALA A 404 5.45 -12.54 23.73
CA ALA A 404 6.03 -11.71 24.78
C ALA A 404 5.30 -11.86 26.13
N ASN A 405 3.96 -11.82 26.13
CA ASN A 405 3.14 -11.97 27.33
C ASN A 405 2.66 -13.40 27.66
N ARG A 406 3.21 -14.44 27.02
CA ARG A 406 2.71 -15.82 27.10
C ARG A 406 3.79 -16.84 27.44
N VAL A 407 3.48 -17.76 28.35
CA VAL A 407 4.29 -18.93 28.66
C VAL A 407 3.47 -20.19 28.35
N SER A 408 3.95 -21.00 27.41
CA SER A 408 3.25 -22.24 27.05
C SER A 408 3.21 -23.21 28.23
N VAL A 409 2.08 -23.89 28.38
CA VAL A 409 1.86 -24.96 29.36
C VAL A 409 1.91 -26.36 28.72
N LYS A 410 2.19 -26.43 27.41
CA LYS A 410 2.19 -27.69 26.65
C LYS A 410 3.52 -28.41 26.84
N SER A 411 3.48 -29.72 27.12
CA SER A 411 4.67 -30.56 27.32
C SER A 411 5.60 -30.61 26.10
N TRP A 412 5.04 -30.51 24.89
CA TRP A 412 5.80 -30.58 23.64
C TRP A 412 6.37 -29.23 23.18
N VAL A 413 6.26 -28.15 23.98
CA VAL A 413 6.75 -26.81 23.59
C VAL A 413 8.23 -26.82 23.17
N GLY A 414 9.08 -27.60 23.86
CA GLY A 414 10.49 -27.71 23.53
C GLY A 414 10.71 -28.28 22.14
N THR A 415 10.04 -29.39 21.82
CA THR A 415 10.08 -30.01 20.49
C THR A 415 9.50 -29.08 19.42
N GLY A 416 8.37 -28.42 19.70
CA GLY A 416 7.74 -27.46 18.78
C GLY A 416 8.67 -26.28 18.46
N MET A 417 9.32 -25.72 19.47
CA MET A 417 10.32 -24.66 19.29
C MET A 417 11.54 -25.14 18.50
N ALA A 418 12.04 -26.36 18.76
CA ALA A 418 13.15 -26.93 18.00
C ALA A 418 12.81 -27.08 16.51
N VAL A 419 11.61 -27.57 16.19
CA VAL A 419 11.13 -27.68 14.80
C VAL A 419 11.00 -26.30 14.14
N GLN A 420 10.52 -25.29 14.86
CA GLN A 420 10.44 -23.93 14.32
C GLN A 420 11.82 -23.34 14.03
N TRP A 421 12.79 -23.50 14.94
CA TRP A 421 14.17 -23.07 14.70
C TRP A 421 14.80 -23.81 13.52
N ALA A 422 14.56 -25.11 13.39
CA ALA A 422 14.97 -25.88 12.23
C ALA A 422 14.32 -25.36 10.94
N ALA A 423 13.03 -25.00 10.96
CA ALA A 423 12.35 -24.42 9.81
C ALA A 423 12.96 -23.08 9.38
N PHE A 424 13.26 -22.19 10.33
CA PHE A 424 13.97 -20.93 10.05
C PHE A 424 15.35 -21.18 9.45
N PHE A 425 16.10 -22.13 10.02
CA PHE A 425 17.43 -22.49 9.53
C PHE A 425 17.38 -23.05 8.10
N VAL A 426 16.50 -24.01 7.83
CA VAL A 426 16.33 -24.61 6.50
C VAL A 426 15.90 -23.55 5.49
N ALA A 427 14.94 -22.69 5.83
CA ALA A 427 14.51 -21.62 4.93
C ALA A 427 15.65 -20.64 4.63
N ALA A 428 16.40 -20.21 5.65
CA ALA A 428 17.57 -19.37 5.46
C ALA A 428 18.65 -20.06 4.61
N ALA A 429 18.91 -21.35 4.83
CA ALA A 429 19.88 -22.13 4.06
C ALA A 429 19.48 -22.23 2.58
N VAL A 430 18.20 -22.52 2.28
CA VAL A 430 17.68 -22.55 0.91
C VAL A 430 17.79 -21.17 0.24
N VAL A 431 17.44 -20.10 0.97
CA VAL A 431 17.55 -18.72 0.49
C VAL A 431 19.01 -18.39 0.15
N VAL A 432 19.95 -18.68 1.05
CA VAL A 432 21.38 -18.43 0.82
C VAL A 432 21.92 -19.30 -0.32
N PHE A 433 21.56 -20.58 -0.39
CA PHE A 433 22.02 -21.49 -1.42
C PHE A 433 21.65 -21.00 -2.82
N TYR A 434 20.36 -20.73 -3.08
CA TYR A 434 19.92 -20.22 -4.37
C TYR A 434 20.44 -18.80 -4.65
N GLY A 435 20.67 -18.02 -3.60
CA GLY A 435 21.29 -16.70 -3.66
C GLY A 435 22.73 -16.74 -4.17
N VAL A 436 23.54 -17.65 -3.63
CA VAL A 436 24.93 -17.86 -4.03
C VAL A 436 24.99 -18.55 -5.39
N TYR A 437 24.21 -19.61 -5.59
CA TYR A 437 24.19 -20.35 -6.86
C TYR A 437 23.72 -19.49 -8.04
N GLY A 438 22.84 -18.52 -7.77
CA GLY A 438 22.38 -17.54 -8.75
C GLY A 438 23.50 -16.75 -9.42
N TYR A 439 24.69 -16.59 -8.81
CA TYR A 439 25.83 -15.94 -9.43
C TYR A 439 26.46 -16.73 -10.58
N PHE A 440 26.30 -18.05 -10.58
CA PHE A 440 26.96 -18.97 -11.52
C PHE A 440 26.07 -19.42 -12.68
N VAL A 441 24.85 -18.89 -12.76
CA VAL A 441 23.86 -19.23 -13.80
C VAL A 441 23.42 -18.01 -14.60
N GLU A 442 22.87 -18.29 -15.78
CA GLU A 442 22.24 -17.30 -16.66
C GLU A 442 21.09 -16.55 -15.98
N SER A 443 20.83 -15.32 -16.44
CA SER A 443 19.82 -14.44 -15.85
C SER A 443 18.41 -15.03 -15.82
N ILE A 444 18.00 -15.79 -16.83
CA ILE A 444 16.66 -16.39 -16.88
C ILE A 444 16.49 -17.49 -15.82
N VAL A 445 17.51 -18.33 -15.65
CA VAL A 445 17.56 -19.38 -14.63
C VAL A 445 17.60 -18.76 -13.24
N ARG A 446 18.39 -17.70 -13.06
CA ARG A 446 18.47 -16.91 -11.84
C ARG A 446 17.13 -16.32 -11.42
N ILE A 447 16.35 -15.79 -12.37
CA ILE A 447 14.99 -15.31 -12.10
C ILE A 447 14.10 -16.46 -11.62
N GLY A 448 14.25 -17.65 -12.21
CA GLY A 448 13.55 -18.87 -11.76
C GLY A 448 13.83 -19.24 -10.30
N PHE A 449 15.08 -19.09 -9.84
CA PHE A 449 15.47 -19.40 -8.45
C PHE A 449 14.74 -18.58 -7.40
N SER A 450 14.26 -17.38 -7.75
CA SER A 450 13.46 -16.57 -6.84
C SER A 450 12.24 -17.33 -6.31
N VAL A 451 11.62 -18.18 -7.14
CA VAL A 451 10.45 -18.97 -6.74
C VAL A 451 10.79 -19.91 -5.58
N TYR A 452 11.93 -20.60 -5.63
CA TYR A 452 12.33 -21.52 -4.57
C TYR A 452 12.64 -20.78 -3.26
N GLN A 453 13.30 -19.61 -3.35
CA GLN A 453 13.56 -18.77 -2.17
C GLN A 453 12.24 -18.32 -1.52
N VAL A 454 11.29 -17.85 -2.34
CA VAL A 454 9.97 -17.41 -1.86
C VAL A 454 9.18 -18.56 -1.24
N MET A 455 9.13 -19.73 -1.90
CA MET A 455 8.42 -20.90 -1.40
C MET A 455 9.01 -21.40 -0.07
N ALA A 456 10.32 -21.33 0.10
CA ALA A 456 10.96 -21.67 1.38
C ALA A 456 10.55 -20.71 2.51
N VAL A 457 10.51 -19.41 2.24
CA VAL A 457 10.08 -18.40 3.22
C VAL A 457 8.60 -18.55 3.58
N LEU A 458 7.72 -18.68 2.58
CA LEU A 458 6.29 -18.90 2.80
C LEU A 458 6.02 -20.20 3.53
N GLY A 459 6.70 -21.29 3.15
CA GLY A 459 6.63 -22.58 3.82
C GLY A 459 7.03 -22.48 5.29
N CYS A 460 8.12 -21.75 5.59
CA CYS A 460 8.54 -21.47 6.96
C CYS A 460 7.48 -20.69 7.74
N ILE A 461 6.92 -19.62 7.16
CA ILE A 461 5.87 -18.83 7.82
C ILE A 461 4.66 -19.71 8.17
N VAL A 462 4.16 -20.49 7.20
CA VAL A 462 3.00 -21.36 7.39
C VAL A 462 3.28 -22.41 8.46
N LEU A 463 4.41 -23.12 8.37
CA LEU A 463 4.79 -24.16 9.32
C LEU A 463 4.95 -23.60 10.74
N VAL A 464 5.66 -22.47 10.88
CA VAL A 464 5.88 -21.83 12.18
C VAL A 464 4.55 -21.40 12.79
N MET A 465 3.65 -20.79 12.01
CA MET A 465 2.35 -20.36 12.51
C MET A 465 1.44 -21.54 12.86
N ALA A 466 1.45 -22.61 12.07
CA ALA A 466 0.70 -23.84 12.32
C ALA A 466 1.12 -24.52 13.63
N LEU A 467 2.40 -24.41 14.02
CA LEU A 467 2.91 -24.89 15.30
C LEU A 467 2.68 -23.87 16.44
N ASP A 468 2.89 -22.59 16.18
CA ASP A 468 2.86 -21.55 17.22
C ASP A 468 1.47 -21.34 17.81
N ILE A 469 0.43 -21.34 16.97
CA ILE A 469 -0.96 -21.16 17.41
C ILE A 469 -1.38 -22.23 18.44
N PRO A 470 -1.28 -23.55 18.17
CA PRO A 470 -1.64 -24.58 19.14
C PRO A 470 -0.67 -24.65 20.33
N MET A 471 0.62 -24.35 20.13
CA MET A 471 1.62 -24.38 21.20
C MET A 471 1.33 -23.36 22.31
N PHE A 472 0.75 -22.21 21.97
CA PHE A 472 0.39 -21.17 22.94
C PHE A 472 -1.11 -21.11 23.26
N LYS A 473 -1.90 -22.10 22.84
CA LYS A 473 -3.31 -22.19 23.22
C LYS A 473 -3.45 -22.50 24.71
N GLY A 474 -4.08 -21.60 25.46
CA GLY A 474 -4.20 -21.70 26.92
C GLY A 474 -2.90 -21.40 27.68
N ALA A 475 -1.96 -20.68 27.07
CA ALA A 475 -0.72 -20.27 27.71
C ALA A 475 -0.97 -19.40 28.96
N ARG A 476 -0.10 -19.53 29.97
CA ARG A 476 -0.11 -18.67 31.16
C ARG A 476 0.31 -17.25 30.75
N SER A 477 -0.44 -16.25 31.19
CA SER A 477 -0.08 -14.84 30.99
C SER A 477 1.00 -14.42 32.00
N THR A 478 2.00 -13.66 31.54
CA THR A 478 3.04 -13.05 32.41
C THR A 478 2.64 -11.69 32.95
N GLY A 479 1.44 -11.20 32.61
CA GLY A 479 0.92 -9.90 33.02
C GLY A 479 0.04 -9.27 31.94
N THR A 480 -0.75 -8.27 32.34
CA THR A 480 -1.52 -7.44 31.42
C THR A 480 -0.60 -6.53 30.62
N ILE A 481 -0.92 -6.33 29.33
CA ILE A 481 -0.19 -5.38 28.48
C ILE A 481 -0.56 -3.96 28.95
N ARG A 482 0.43 -3.11 29.18
CA ARG A 482 0.27 -1.74 29.65
C ARG A 482 0.10 -0.80 28.44
N TRP A 483 -1.08 -0.76 27.86
CA TRP A 483 -1.31 0.11 26.70
C TRP A 483 -1.18 1.58 27.09
N GLY A 484 -0.68 2.40 26.17
CA GLY A 484 -0.50 3.84 26.39
C GLY A 484 0.88 4.22 26.96
N THR A 485 1.67 3.27 27.44
CA THR A 485 2.99 3.53 28.05
C THR A 485 4.16 3.34 27.08
N ILE A 486 3.90 3.08 25.80
CA ILE A 486 4.96 2.98 24.79
C ILE A 486 5.60 4.35 24.56
N ALA A 487 6.92 4.39 24.35
CA ALA A 487 7.65 5.63 24.11
C ALA A 487 7.05 6.42 22.91
N PRO A 488 6.88 7.75 23.00
CA PRO A 488 6.29 8.58 21.93
C PRO A 488 6.97 8.42 20.56
N ARG A 489 8.27 8.11 20.55
CA ARG A 489 9.03 7.82 19.32
C ARG A 489 8.44 6.69 18.47
N SER A 490 7.74 5.74 19.08
CA SER A 490 7.01 4.68 18.35
C SER A 490 5.92 5.24 17.44
N GLN A 491 5.29 6.35 17.81
CA GLN A 491 4.20 6.96 17.05
C GLN A 491 4.74 7.71 15.82
N TYR A 492 5.89 8.38 15.95
CA TYR A 492 6.59 8.94 14.79
C TYR A 492 7.01 7.86 13.80
N VAL A 493 7.34 6.65 14.27
CA VAL A 493 7.64 5.51 13.40
C VAL A 493 6.39 5.09 12.62
N LEU A 494 5.21 5.00 13.25
CA LEU A 494 3.97 4.66 12.53
C LEU A 494 3.63 5.70 11.45
N ILE A 495 3.81 7.00 11.75
CA ILE A 495 3.63 8.08 10.76
C ILE A 495 4.66 7.95 9.64
N LEU A 496 5.93 7.69 9.97
CA LEU A 496 6.99 7.45 8.99
C LEU A 496 6.62 6.30 8.05
N LEU A 497 6.15 5.16 8.58
CA LEU A 497 5.74 4.01 7.77
C LEU A 497 4.65 4.38 6.78
N ALA A 498 3.63 5.12 7.21
CA ALA A 498 2.55 5.59 6.34
C ALA A 498 3.06 6.53 5.24
N VAL A 499 3.90 7.51 5.57
CA VAL A 499 4.48 8.45 4.60
C VAL A 499 5.37 7.71 3.61
N THR A 500 6.27 6.85 4.10
CA THR A 500 7.17 6.03 3.27
C THR A 500 6.40 5.14 2.31
N PHE A 501 5.32 4.48 2.76
CA PHE A 501 4.52 3.63 1.88
C PHE A 501 3.73 4.45 0.85
N THR A 502 3.17 5.60 1.24
CA THR A 502 2.49 6.52 0.31
C THR A 502 3.44 6.98 -0.81
N TRP A 503 4.65 7.38 -0.43
CA TRP A 503 5.67 7.82 -1.38
C TRP A 503 6.12 6.66 -2.29
N LEU A 504 6.29 5.46 -1.73
CA LEU A 504 6.59 4.24 -2.48
C LEU A 504 5.50 3.91 -3.52
N MET A 505 4.22 4.09 -3.19
CA MET A 505 3.13 3.90 -4.15
C MET A 505 3.23 4.88 -5.33
N GLY A 506 3.55 6.15 -5.06
CA GLY A 506 3.80 7.15 -6.10
C GLY A 506 5.00 6.81 -6.98
N LEU A 507 6.10 6.37 -6.37
CA LEU A 507 7.31 5.93 -7.06
C LEU A 507 7.04 4.75 -8.00
N MET A 508 6.33 3.72 -7.52
CA MET A 508 6.04 2.54 -8.33
C MET A 508 4.95 2.78 -9.38
N GLY A 509 4.01 3.69 -9.11
CA GLY A 509 3.09 4.21 -10.12
C GLY A 509 3.85 4.89 -11.28
N PHE A 510 4.80 5.75 -10.94
CA PHE A 510 5.68 6.40 -11.90
C PHE A 510 6.53 5.38 -12.68
N ALA A 511 7.17 4.43 -12.01
CA ALA A 511 7.98 3.39 -12.66
C ALA A 511 7.18 2.61 -13.71
N ARG A 512 5.96 2.15 -13.36
CA ARG A 512 5.07 1.43 -14.28
C ARG A 512 4.59 2.29 -15.46
N SER A 513 4.39 3.58 -15.25
CA SER A 513 4.06 4.51 -16.33
C SER A 513 5.27 4.74 -17.25
N GLY A 514 6.45 4.96 -16.64
CA GLY A 514 7.69 5.27 -17.34
C GLY A 514 8.25 4.15 -18.20
N ILE A 515 8.03 2.88 -17.84
CA ILE A 515 8.44 1.74 -18.69
C ILE A 515 7.69 1.69 -20.03
N ARG A 516 6.52 2.35 -20.15
CA ARG A 516 5.82 2.52 -21.43
C ARG A 516 6.39 3.67 -22.26
N GLN A 517 7.35 4.44 -21.74
CA GLN A 517 8.02 5.53 -22.44
C GLN A 517 7.02 6.55 -23.03
N HIS A 518 6.94 6.62 -24.36
CA HIS A 518 6.11 7.54 -25.14
C HIS A 518 4.81 6.87 -25.64
N TRP A 519 4.33 5.84 -24.94
CA TRP A 519 3.11 5.12 -25.29
C TRP A 519 2.05 5.27 -24.20
N HIS A 520 0.82 5.59 -24.60
CA HIS A 520 -0.35 5.42 -23.73
C HIS A 520 -0.71 3.95 -23.58
N VAL A 521 -0.70 3.22 -24.70
CA VAL A 521 -0.84 1.75 -24.78
C VAL A 521 0.38 1.22 -25.50
N TYR A 522 1.20 0.43 -24.81
CA TYR A 522 2.52 0.04 -25.28
C TYR A 522 2.48 -0.67 -26.64
N GLY A 523 3.17 -0.11 -27.64
CA GLY A 523 3.23 -0.66 -29.00
C GLY A 523 1.96 -0.49 -29.84
N VAL A 524 0.90 0.12 -29.30
CA VAL A 524 -0.40 0.26 -30.01
C VAL A 524 -0.81 1.72 -30.16
N LEU A 525 -0.83 2.49 -29.06
CA LEU A 525 -1.22 3.90 -29.07
C LEU A 525 -0.11 4.79 -28.54
N ARG A 526 0.58 5.46 -29.48
CA ARG A 526 1.64 6.40 -29.19
C ARG A 526 1.10 7.70 -28.60
N ASP A 527 1.74 8.19 -27.54
CA ASP A 527 1.56 9.53 -27.01
C ASP A 527 2.29 10.51 -27.94
N THR A 528 1.52 11.38 -28.60
CA THR A 528 2.04 12.42 -29.50
C THR A 528 1.78 13.81 -28.93
N SER A 529 1.45 13.91 -27.64
CA SER A 529 1.35 15.19 -26.97
C SER A 529 2.75 15.83 -26.83
N PRO A 530 2.85 17.16 -26.69
CA PRO A 530 4.12 17.83 -26.41
C PRO A 530 4.81 17.33 -25.12
N GLU A 531 4.04 16.72 -24.23
CA GLU A 531 4.46 16.22 -22.92
C GLU A 531 4.75 14.71 -22.93
N ALA A 532 4.90 14.08 -24.11
CA ALA A 532 5.17 12.66 -24.31
C ALA A 532 6.60 12.23 -23.90
N LEU A 533 7.05 12.64 -22.71
CA LEU A 533 8.37 12.35 -22.17
C LEU A 533 8.26 11.70 -20.79
N THR A 534 9.33 11.00 -20.40
CA THR A 534 9.47 10.49 -19.03
C THR A 534 10.29 11.50 -18.22
N PRO A 535 9.69 12.15 -17.21
CA PRO A 535 10.41 13.12 -16.37
C PRO A 535 11.68 12.55 -15.74
N ALA A 536 12.67 13.43 -15.55
CA ALA A 536 13.86 13.09 -14.78
C ALA A 536 13.50 12.71 -13.34
N LEU A 537 14.36 11.91 -12.71
CA LEU A 537 14.11 11.34 -11.39
C LEU A 537 13.84 12.38 -10.30
N GLY A 538 14.62 13.46 -10.25
CA GLY A 538 14.42 14.56 -9.30
C GLY A 538 13.07 15.26 -9.47
N TYR A 539 12.66 15.47 -10.73
CA TYR A 539 11.34 16.04 -11.04
C TYR A 539 10.21 15.12 -10.57
N ALA A 540 10.34 13.82 -10.87
CA ALA A 540 9.37 12.82 -10.45
C ALA A 540 9.26 12.74 -8.92
N ALA A 541 10.38 12.74 -8.21
CA ALA A 541 10.42 12.77 -6.75
C ALA A 541 9.72 14.00 -6.16
N ASN A 542 9.90 15.18 -6.74
CA ASN A 542 9.19 16.40 -6.32
C ASN A 542 7.68 16.27 -6.49
N MET A 543 7.22 15.78 -7.64
CA MET A 543 5.79 15.57 -7.88
C MET A 543 5.19 14.56 -6.89
N ILE A 544 5.86 13.42 -6.66
CA ILE A 544 5.42 12.41 -5.68
C ILE A 544 5.34 13.01 -4.28
N THR A 545 6.33 13.82 -3.89
CA THR A 545 6.36 14.51 -2.60
C THR A 545 5.20 15.50 -2.46
N ILE A 546 4.94 16.33 -3.47
CA ILE A 546 3.81 17.28 -3.47
C ILE A 546 2.48 16.53 -3.32
N VAL A 547 2.26 15.49 -4.12
CA VAL A 547 1.05 14.66 -4.04
C VAL A 547 0.91 14.00 -2.68
N THR A 548 2.01 13.51 -2.11
CA THR A 548 2.01 12.89 -0.77
C THR A 548 1.61 13.91 0.30
N ILE A 549 2.16 15.13 0.25
CA ILE A 549 1.80 16.22 1.18
C ILE A 549 0.31 16.57 1.03
N VAL A 550 -0.19 16.74 -0.20
CA VAL A 550 -1.60 17.03 -0.46
C VAL A 550 -2.49 15.89 0.04
N PHE A 551 -2.11 14.64 -0.17
CA PHE A 551 -2.83 13.48 0.36
C PHE A 551 -2.95 13.53 1.88
N PHE A 552 -1.84 13.71 2.61
CA PHE A 552 -1.88 13.79 4.07
C PHE A 552 -2.59 15.04 4.59
N ALA A 553 -2.53 16.16 3.88
CA ALA A 553 -3.33 17.34 4.20
C ALA A 553 -4.83 17.05 4.07
N LEU A 554 -5.27 16.40 2.99
CA LEU A 554 -6.67 15.99 2.81
C LEU A 554 -7.10 14.96 3.85
N VAL A 555 -6.28 13.95 4.14
CA VAL A 555 -6.54 12.97 5.19
C VAL A 555 -6.68 13.64 6.56
N SER A 556 -5.78 14.57 6.90
CA SER A 556 -5.85 15.32 8.16
C SER A 556 -7.11 16.18 8.23
N PHE A 557 -7.50 16.82 7.12
CA PHE A 557 -8.74 17.58 7.03
C PHE A 557 -9.98 16.69 7.21
N ILE A 558 -10.02 15.51 6.58
CA ILE A 558 -11.12 14.54 6.73
C ILE A 558 -11.21 14.05 8.17
N PHE A 559 -10.09 13.73 8.80
CA PHE A 559 -10.05 13.28 10.19
C PHE A 559 -10.46 14.38 11.18
N TRP A 560 -10.04 15.61 10.94
CA TRP A 560 -10.48 16.77 11.70
C TRP A 560 -11.99 16.99 11.57
N LEU A 561 -12.54 16.93 10.36
CA LEU A 561 -13.97 17.04 10.10
C LEU A 561 -14.77 15.92 10.80
N GLY A 562 -14.26 14.69 10.76
CA GLY A 562 -14.84 13.55 11.47
C GLY A 562 -14.86 13.76 13.00
N GLY A 563 -13.81 14.35 13.57
CA GLY A 563 -13.71 14.67 14.99
C GLY A 563 -14.68 15.77 15.45
N LEU A 564 -15.07 16.70 14.58
CA LEU A 564 -16.11 17.70 14.90
C LEU A 564 -17.48 17.04 15.10
N SER A 565 -17.80 16.01 14.32
CA SER A 565 -19.05 15.24 14.49
C SER A 565 -19.09 14.49 15.83
N GLU A 566 -17.96 14.12 16.41
CA GLU A 566 -17.89 13.47 17.73
C GLU A 566 -18.18 14.47 18.85
N ARG A 567 -17.62 15.68 18.77
CA ARG A 567 -17.85 16.75 19.75
C ARG A 567 -19.31 17.20 19.81
N GLY A 568 -20.00 17.21 18.67
CA GLY A 568 -21.43 17.55 18.59
C GLY A 568 -22.39 16.44 19.03
N LYS A 569 -21.94 15.18 19.08
CA LYS A 569 -22.77 13.99 19.43
C LYS A 569 -22.44 13.39 20.79
N ALA A 570 -21.66 14.07 21.62
CA ALA A 570 -21.33 13.65 22.99
C ALA A 570 -22.54 13.44 23.93
N GLN A 571 -23.77 13.52 23.43
CA GLN A 571 -25.01 13.30 24.18
C GLN A 571 -26.04 12.35 23.55
N ALA A 572 -25.78 11.65 22.43
CA ALA A 572 -26.85 10.80 21.86
C ALA A 572 -26.48 9.40 21.33
N HIS A 573 -25.42 9.16 20.55
CA HIS A 573 -25.28 7.85 19.87
C HIS A 573 -23.82 7.47 19.51
N GLY A 574 -22.88 7.56 20.47
CA GLY A 574 -21.53 7.01 20.27
C GLY A 574 -21.46 5.55 20.72
N HIS A 575 -20.98 4.64 19.86
CA HIS A 575 -20.54 3.31 20.32
C HIS A 575 -19.51 3.52 21.44
N ALA A 576 -19.82 3.06 22.66
CA ALA A 576 -19.01 3.35 23.84
C ALA A 576 -17.57 2.86 23.63
N ALA A 577 -16.60 3.74 23.84
CA ALA A 577 -15.20 3.39 23.70
C ALA A 577 -14.82 2.37 24.79
N PRO A 578 -14.10 1.29 24.46
CA PRO A 578 -13.75 0.26 25.43
C PRO A 578 -12.69 0.77 26.40
N VAL A 579 -12.79 0.34 27.66
CA VAL A 579 -11.71 0.51 28.63
C VAL A 579 -10.60 -0.48 28.27
N ILE A 580 -9.51 0.04 27.73
CA ILE A 580 -8.29 -0.73 27.49
C ILE A 580 -7.40 -0.60 28.72
N ALA A 581 -6.84 -1.72 29.21
CA ALA A 581 -5.94 -1.73 30.36
C ALA A 581 -4.77 -0.75 30.14
N GLY A 582 -4.91 0.45 30.70
CA GLY A 582 -3.89 1.49 30.67
C GLY A 582 -2.84 1.22 31.73
N GLY A 583 -1.58 1.54 31.44
CA GLY A 583 -0.59 1.64 32.50
C GLY A 583 -0.73 3.00 33.19
N SER A 584 -1.31 3.05 34.38
CA SER A 584 -1.15 4.23 35.25
C SER A 584 0.31 4.29 35.69
N HIS A 585 0.94 5.44 35.57
CA HIS A 585 2.16 5.74 36.34
C HIS A 585 1.76 5.85 37.81
N GLY A 586 1.67 4.71 38.50
CA GLY A 586 1.76 4.69 39.95
C GLY A 586 3.23 4.94 40.29
N GLU A 587 3.54 6.15 40.75
CA GLU A 587 4.68 6.36 41.62
C GLU A 587 4.43 5.54 42.89
N ASP A 588 5.25 4.51 43.10
CA ASP A 588 5.62 3.97 44.41
C ASP A 588 7.15 4.05 44.52
#